data_AF-A0A1E7MWD7-F1
#
_entry.id   AF-A0A1E7MWD7-F1
#
_cell.length_a   1.000
_cell.length_b   1.000
_cell.length_c   1.000
_cell.angle_alpha   90.00
_cell.angle_beta   90.00
_cell.angle_gamma   90.00
#
_symmetry.space_group_name_H-M   'P 1'
#
loop_
_entity.id
_entity.type
_entity.pdbx_description
1 polymer ?
#
loop_
_entity_poly.entity_id
_entity_poly.type
_entity_poly.pdbx_seq_one_letter_code
_entity_poly.pdbx_strand_id
1 'polypeptide(L)'
;MTNPRPHHYRFAHRELPRHLLKFGPQVTSPAPNGGSLVPAFTKLWNSFGETLPPEDRLPSNGLDCRHVEVEGTRLLLVTLPTPAGTTEAYFCASVLPKGANAVRYLTLEHAINPFDGSPGTVLGEWTTESHLNHGPGPSPVADLFVASVVQLVAPKKRGFWRR
;
A
#
# COMPACT_ATOMS: atom_id res chain seq x y z
N MET A 1 -16.95 11.70 11.05
CA MET A 1 -15.77 11.15 10.34
C MET A 1 -14.65 12.17 10.42
N THR A 2 -13.45 11.76 10.82
CA THR A 2 -12.27 12.63 10.85
C THR A 2 -11.67 12.71 9.46
N ASN A 3 -11.38 13.94 8.99
CA ASN A 3 -10.73 14.14 7.70
C ASN A 3 -9.32 13.54 7.71
N PRO A 4 -8.86 12.95 6.59
CA PRO A 4 -7.49 12.48 6.49
C PRO A 4 -6.50 13.63 6.59
N ARG A 5 -5.41 13.42 7.32
CA ARG A 5 -4.28 14.34 7.41
C ARG A 5 -3.62 14.45 6.02
N PRO A 6 -3.43 15.66 5.48
CA PRO A 6 -2.96 15.84 4.10
C PRO A 6 -1.64 15.13 3.79
N HIS A 7 -0.68 15.16 4.70
CA HIS A 7 0.61 14.49 4.52
C HIS A 7 0.44 13.00 4.32
N HIS A 8 -0.23 12.33 5.25
CA HIS A 8 -0.40 10.88 5.20
C HIS A 8 -1.15 10.46 3.94
N TYR A 9 -2.29 11.09 3.69
CA TYR A 9 -3.13 10.75 2.54
C TYR A 9 -2.42 10.96 1.22
N ARG A 10 -1.81 12.13 1.00
CA ARG A 10 -1.14 12.42 -0.28
C ARG A 10 0.11 11.57 -0.47
N PHE A 11 0.85 11.27 0.59
CA PHE A 11 1.99 10.37 0.51
C PHE A 11 1.57 8.99 0.00
N ALA A 12 0.56 8.37 0.64
CA ALA A 12 0.12 7.03 0.33
C ALA A 12 -0.61 6.91 -1.03
N HIS A 13 -1.35 7.94 -1.44
CA HIS A 13 -2.25 7.85 -2.60
C HIS A 13 -1.70 8.56 -3.84
N ARG A 14 -0.62 9.35 -3.71
CA ARG A 14 -0.04 10.10 -4.85
C ARG A 14 1.45 9.91 -4.97
N GLU A 15 2.23 10.25 -3.94
CA GLU A 15 3.68 10.23 -4.11
C GLU A 15 4.27 8.84 -4.14
N LEU A 16 3.89 8.00 -3.19
CA LEU A 16 4.42 6.64 -3.15
C LEU A 16 4.07 5.82 -4.41
N PRO A 17 2.81 5.77 -4.89
CA PRO A 17 2.49 5.04 -6.12
C PRO A 17 3.24 5.60 -7.33
N ARG A 18 3.39 6.94 -7.44
CA ARG A 18 4.15 7.56 -8.53
C ARG A 18 5.58 7.05 -8.59
N HIS A 19 6.25 6.88 -7.45
CA HIS A 19 7.61 6.34 -7.41
C HIS A 19 7.63 4.83 -7.67
N LEU A 20 6.82 4.05 -6.96
CA LEU A 20 6.89 2.58 -7.04
C LEU A 20 6.45 2.04 -8.40
N LEU A 21 5.41 2.62 -9.00
CA LEU A 21 4.97 2.22 -10.35
C LEU A 21 6.02 2.57 -11.40
N LYS A 22 6.74 3.70 -11.25
CA LYS A 22 7.80 4.10 -12.18
C LYS A 22 9.02 3.17 -12.12
N PHE A 23 9.43 2.75 -10.92
CA PHE A 23 10.55 1.81 -10.76
C PHE A 23 10.16 0.37 -11.13
N GLY A 24 8.87 0.05 -11.11
CA GLY A 24 8.35 -1.22 -11.65
C GLY A 24 8.84 -2.44 -10.86
N PRO A 25 9.03 -3.60 -11.52
CA PRO A 25 9.42 -4.86 -10.88
C PRO A 25 10.69 -4.83 -10.01
N GLN A 26 11.57 -3.84 -10.20
CA GLN A 26 12.82 -3.74 -9.45
C GLN A 26 12.58 -3.48 -7.96
N VAL A 27 11.50 -2.76 -7.59
CA VAL A 27 11.24 -2.40 -6.20
C VAL A 27 10.87 -3.59 -5.33
N THR A 28 10.36 -4.68 -5.93
CA THR A 28 9.93 -5.87 -5.20
C THR A 28 11.07 -6.86 -4.96
N SER A 29 12.29 -6.53 -5.37
CA SER A 29 13.48 -7.34 -5.13
C SER A 29 14.35 -6.70 -4.03
N PRO A 30 14.83 -7.48 -3.04
CA PRO A 30 15.75 -6.96 -2.04
C PRO A 30 17.08 -6.58 -2.68
N ALA A 31 17.78 -5.61 -2.08
CA ALA A 31 19.13 -5.27 -2.50
C ALA A 31 20.06 -6.49 -2.29
N PRO A 32 20.99 -6.79 -3.21
CA PRO A 32 21.91 -7.94 -3.07
C PRO A 32 22.71 -7.95 -1.76
N ASN A 33 22.93 -6.76 -1.20
CA ASN A 33 23.76 -6.56 -0.01
C ASN A 33 22.93 -6.55 1.29
N GLY A 34 21.62 -6.84 1.24
CA GLY A 34 20.74 -6.88 2.41
C GLY A 34 20.42 -5.52 3.03
N GLY A 35 20.56 -4.42 2.26
CA GLY A 35 20.28 -3.07 2.75
C GLY A 35 18.79 -2.82 3.02
N SER A 36 18.49 -2.08 4.08
CA SER A 36 17.12 -1.64 4.39
C SER A 36 16.73 -0.44 3.53
N LEU A 37 15.49 -0.44 3.01
CA LEU A 37 14.91 0.71 2.31
C LEU A 37 14.29 1.74 3.28
N VAL A 38 14.18 1.42 4.57
CA VAL A 38 13.55 2.31 5.57
C VAL A 38 14.15 3.72 5.55
N PRO A 39 15.49 3.93 5.55
CA PRO A 39 16.04 5.29 5.48
C PRO A 39 15.64 6.06 4.22
N ALA A 40 15.49 5.38 3.07
CA ALA A 40 15.05 6.00 1.83
C ALA A 40 13.58 6.42 1.90
N PHE A 41 12.72 5.57 2.48
CA PHE A 41 11.31 5.89 2.73
C PHE A 41 11.13 7.00 3.76
N THR A 42 11.88 7.00 4.85
CA THR A 42 11.90 8.08 5.84
C THR A 42 12.32 9.39 5.20
N LYS A 43 13.37 9.38 4.37
CA LYS A 43 13.77 10.57 3.62
C LYS A 43 12.68 11.05 2.67
N LEU A 44 12.05 10.14 1.91
CA LEU A 44 10.96 10.49 0.99
C LEU A 44 9.77 11.10 1.73
N TRP A 45 9.37 10.53 2.86
CA TRP A 45 8.32 11.05 3.74
C TRP A 45 8.65 12.47 4.23
N ASN A 46 9.83 12.65 4.81
CA ASN A 46 10.23 13.95 5.35
C ASN A 46 10.34 15.02 4.25
N SER A 47 10.97 14.69 3.12
CA SER A 47 11.07 15.61 1.97
C SER A 47 9.71 15.95 1.37
N PHE A 48 8.77 15.00 1.35
CA PHE A 48 7.40 15.32 0.96
C PHE A 48 6.73 16.26 1.98
N GLY A 49 6.91 16.02 3.27
CA GLY A 49 6.42 16.88 4.34
C GLY A 49 6.92 18.32 4.24
N GLU A 50 8.16 18.55 3.81
CA GLU A 50 8.71 19.90 3.58
C GLU A 50 7.93 20.71 2.54
N THR A 51 7.22 20.04 1.62
CA THR A 51 6.35 20.70 0.61
C THR A 51 4.99 21.13 1.17
N LEU A 52 4.67 20.76 2.41
CA LEU A 52 3.40 21.04 3.06
C LEU A 52 3.53 22.18 4.09
N PRO A 53 2.42 22.85 4.44
CA PRO A 53 2.37 23.75 5.59
C PRO A 53 2.87 23.06 6.87
N PRO A 54 3.61 23.75 7.77
CA PRO A 54 4.15 23.15 8.98
C PRO A 54 3.15 22.36 9.83
N GLU A 55 1.91 22.82 9.91
CA GLU A 55 0.79 22.22 10.64
C GLU A 55 0.31 20.88 10.06
N ASP A 56 0.55 20.64 8.77
CA ASP A 56 0.20 19.39 8.09
C ASP A 56 1.33 18.35 8.17
N ARG A 57 2.52 18.74 8.65
CA ARG A 57 3.69 17.85 8.67
C ARG A 57 3.55 16.81 9.76
N LEU A 58 3.84 15.57 9.41
CA LEU A 58 3.77 14.44 10.34
C LEU A 58 5.16 13.82 10.51
N PRO A 59 5.51 13.37 11.73
CA PRO A 59 6.71 12.60 11.94
C PRO A 59 6.59 11.23 11.24
N SER A 60 7.72 10.64 10.84
CA SER A 60 7.78 9.32 10.20
C SER A 60 7.65 8.16 11.19
N ASN A 61 7.13 8.37 12.40
CA ASN A 61 7.05 7.35 13.43
C ASN A 61 6.14 6.20 12.98
N GLY A 62 6.65 4.96 13.03
CA GLY A 62 5.94 3.77 12.56
C GLY A 62 6.07 3.48 11.07
N LEU A 63 6.77 4.34 10.31
CA LEU A 63 7.10 4.06 8.91
C LEU A 63 8.13 2.93 8.84
N ASP A 64 7.81 1.86 8.12
CA ASP A 64 8.68 0.70 7.93
C ASP A 64 8.47 0.11 6.53
N CYS A 65 9.40 -0.72 6.06
CA CYS A 65 9.22 -1.47 4.82
C CYS A 65 10.01 -2.77 4.81
N ARG A 66 9.45 -3.79 4.15
CA ARG A 66 10.08 -5.10 4.00
C ARG A 66 9.67 -5.78 2.70
N HIS A 67 10.60 -6.52 2.11
CA HIS A 67 10.28 -7.43 1.00
C HIS A 67 9.63 -8.70 1.52
N VAL A 68 8.62 -9.18 0.82
CA VAL A 68 7.88 -10.41 1.14
C VAL A 68 7.69 -11.21 -0.14
N GLU A 69 7.83 -12.53 -0.08
CA GLU A 69 7.50 -13.43 -1.19
C GLU A 69 6.56 -14.53 -0.71
N VAL A 70 5.44 -14.70 -1.41
CA VAL A 70 4.42 -15.70 -1.12
C VAL A 70 3.97 -16.34 -2.43
N GLU A 71 4.13 -17.67 -2.55
CA GLU A 71 3.74 -18.45 -3.74
C GLU A 71 4.29 -17.90 -5.07
N GLY A 72 5.47 -17.27 -5.05
CA GLY A 72 6.11 -16.63 -6.22
C GLY A 72 5.57 -15.23 -6.57
N THR A 73 4.66 -14.69 -5.76
CA THR A 73 4.29 -13.28 -5.78
C THR A 73 5.25 -12.51 -4.89
N ARG A 74 5.92 -11.49 -5.44
CA ARG A 74 6.89 -10.65 -4.71
C ARG A 74 6.28 -9.31 -4.35
N LEU A 75 6.49 -8.86 -3.13
CA LEU A 75 5.93 -7.61 -2.59
C LEU A 75 7.03 -6.78 -1.95
N LEU A 76 6.96 -5.45 -2.14
CA LEU A 76 7.51 -4.49 -1.19
C LEU A 76 6.34 -3.99 -0.34
N LEU A 77 6.27 -4.47 0.91
CA LEU A 77 5.30 -4.00 1.89
C LEU A 77 5.84 -2.76 2.58
N VAL A 78 5.01 -1.73 2.71
CA VAL A 78 5.30 -0.48 3.42
C VAL A 78 4.25 -0.31 4.51
N THR A 79 4.70 -0.22 5.76
CA THR A 79 3.87 0.15 6.90
C THR A 79 3.93 1.65 7.06
N LEU A 80 2.77 2.31 7.14
CA LEU A 80 2.70 3.76 7.33
C LEU A 80 2.46 4.14 8.79
N PRO A 81 2.73 5.40 9.18
CA PRO A 81 2.32 5.91 10.47
C PRO A 81 0.83 5.65 10.74
N THR A 82 0.48 5.33 11.99
CA THR A 82 -0.90 4.94 12.36
C THR A 82 -1.94 5.93 11.81
N PRO A 83 -2.95 5.46 11.06
CA PRO A 83 -3.97 6.33 10.51
C PRO A 83 -4.88 6.91 11.58
N ALA A 84 -5.32 8.15 11.39
CA ALA A 84 -6.21 8.88 12.29
C ALA A 84 -7.51 9.37 11.61
N GLY A 85 -7.49 9.49 10.28
CA GLY A 85 -8.64 9.88 9.46
C GLY A 85 -9.06 8.76 8.51
N THR A 86 -10.32 8.79 8.08
CA THR A 86 -10.79 7.91 6.99
C THR A 86 -9.93 8.12 5.75
N THR A 87 -9.71 7.05 4.98
CA THR A 87 -8.86 7.01 3.76
C THR A 87 -7.36 7.22 4.01
N GLU A 88 -6.88 7.35 5.25
CA GLU A 88 -5.46 7.15 5.55
C GLU A 88 -5.12 5.66 5.54
N ALA A 89 -3.92 5.27 5.13
CA ALA A 89 -3.57 3.85 4.98
C ALA A 89 -2.77 3.29 6.17
N TYR A 90 -3.04 2.04 6.54
CA TYR A 90 -2.17 1.27 7.43
C TYR A 90 -0.96 0.73 6.66
N PHE A 91 -1.23 0.18 5.48
CA PHE A 91 -0.24 -0.47 4.64
C PHE A 91 -0.38 -0.06 3.19
N CYS A 92 0.75 -0.05 2.49
CA CYS A 92 0.81 -0.02 1.04
C CYS A 92 1.69 -1.16 0.55
N ALA A 93 1.43 -1.67 -0.65
CA ALA A 93 2.26 -2.70 -1.27
C ALA A 93 2.46 -2.43 -2.75
N SER A 94 3.73 -2.49 -3.19
CA SER A 94 4.04 -2.74 -4.60
C SER A 94 4.16 -4.25 -4.80
N VAL A 95 3.38 -4.80 -5.73
CA VAL A 95 3.15 -6.23 -5.85
C VAL A 95 3.44 -6.66 -7.26
N LEU A 96 4.34 -7.63 -7.40
CA LEU A 96 4.63 -8.29 -8.66
C LEU A 96 4.02 -9.69 -8.65
N PRO A 97 2.85 -9.88 -9.29
CA PRO A 97 2.22 -11.19 -9.38
C PRO A 97 3.15 -12.20 -10.05
N LYS A 98 3.01 -13.48 -9.68
CA LYS A 98 3.78 -14.57 -10.30
C LYS A 98 3.62 -14.56 -11.82
N GLY A 99 4.74 -14.47 -12.53
CA GLY A 99 4.78 -14.48 -14.00
C GLY A 99 4.36 -13.17 -14.68
N ALA A 100 4.06 -12.11 -13.91
CA ALA A 100 3.81 -10.78 -14.46
C ALA A 100 5.11 -10.01 -14.71
N ASN A 101 5.04 -8.98 -15.56
CA ASN A 101 6.13 -8.05 -15.87
C ASN A 101 5.89 -6.63 -15.35
N ALA A 102 4.76 -6.39 -14.67
CA ALA A 102 4.37 -5.09 -14.14
C ALA A 102 3.92 -5.24 -12.68
N VAL A 103 4.21 -4.22 -11.88
CA VAL A 103 3.76 -4.16 -10.49
C VAL A 103 2.37 -3.54 -10.39
N ARG A 104 1.61 -3.96 -9.38
CA ARG A 104 0.36 -3.36 -8.93
C ARG A 104 0.62 -2.62 -7.62
N TYR A 105 -0.11 -1.54 -7.35
CA TYR A 105 0.02 -0.77 -6.12
C TYR A 105 -1.27 -0.85 -5.31
N LEU A 106 -1.22 -1.44 -4.12
CA LEU A 106 -2.39 -1.72 -3.29
C LEU A 106 -2.27 -1.03 -1.93
N THR A 107 -3.40 -0.62 -1.37
CA THR A 107 -3.51 0.08 -0.09
C THR A 107 -4.47 -0.67 0.84
N LEU A 108 -4.17 -0.67 2.15
CA LEU A 108 -5.16 -1.01 3.19
C LEU A 108 -5.52 0.26 3.94
N GLU A 109 -6.66 0.83 3.58
CA GLU A 109 -7.13 2.12 4.10
C GLU A 109 -7.94 1.95 5.37
N HIS A 110 -7.79 2.88 6.32
CA HIS A 110 -8.66 3.04 7.46
C HIS A 110 -10.04 3.52 6.98
N ALA A 111 -11.06 2.80 7.41
CA ALA A 111 -12.45 3.11 7.09
C ALA A 111 -13.29 3.12 8.36
N ILE A 112 -14.43 3.79 8.26
CA ILE A 112 -15.49 3.77 9.26
C ILE A 112 -16.73 3.23 8.58
N ASN A 113 -17.37 2.23 9.19
CA ASN A 113 -18.63 1.70 8.71
C ASN A 113 -19.71 2.80 8.77
N PRO A 114 -20.37 3.14 7.64
CA PRO A 114 -21.35 4.22 7.61
C PRO A 114 -22.65 3.91 8.37
N PHE A 115 -22.93 2.64 8.66
CA PHE A 115 -24.17 2.22 9.32
C PHE A 115 -24.08 2.24 10.85
N ASP A 116 -22.95 1.80 11.43
CA ASP A 116 -22.78 1.66 12.87
C ASP A 116 -21.59 2.46 13.45
N GLY A 117 -20.78 3.10 12.59
CA GLY A 117 -19.61 3.87 13.00
C GLY A 117 -18.42 3.03 13.47
N SER A 118 -18.48 1.70 13.33
CA SER A 118 -17.38 0.81 13.73
C SER A 118 -16.14 0.99 12.82
N PRO A 119 -14.93 0.87 13.38
CA PRO A 119 -13.71 0.93 12.58
C PRO A 119 -13.58 -0.32 11.70
N GLY A 120 -13.13 -0.11 10.46
CA GLY A 120 -12.85 -1.16 9.50
C GLY A 120 -11.71 -0.78 8.57
N THR A 121 -11.55 -1.54 7.50
CA THR A 121 -10.57 -1.25 6.46
C THR A 121 -11.18 -1.42 5.06
N VAL A 122 -10.55 -0.78 4.08
CA VAL A 122 -10.88 -0.91 2.66
C VAL A 122 -9.62 -1.29 1.91
N LEU A 123 -9.74 -2.25 0.99
CA LEU A 123 -8.65 -2.63 0.09
C LEU A 123 -8.75 -1.77 -1.18
N GLY A 124 -7.74 -0.93 -1.41
CA GLY A 124 -7.63 -0.06 -2.58
C GLY A 124 -6.53 -0.49 -3.54
N GLU A 125 -6.60 -0.01 -4.77
CA GLU A 125 -5.54 -0.13 -5.76
C GLU A 125 -5.42 1.13 -6.60
N TRP A 126 -4.18 1.64 -6.72
CA TRP A 126 -3.88 2.75 -7.63
C TRP A 126 -3.27 2.23 -8.91
N THR A 127 -3.88 2.62 -10.03
CA THR A 127 -3.30 2.51 -11.36
C THR A 127 -2.76 3.88 -11.79
N THR A 128 -2.16 3.96 -12.97
CA THR A 128 -1.75 5.24 -13.57
C THR A 128 -2.94 6.17 -13.85
N GLU A 129 -4.17 5.64 -13.92
CA GLU A 129 -5.35 6.36 -14.40
C GLU A 129 -6.45 6.53 -13.34
N SER A 130 -6.54 5.60 -12.39
CA SER A 130 -7.68 5.56 -11.46
C SER A 130 -7.34 4.88 -10.14
N HIS A 131 -8.20 5.14 -9.14
CA HIS A 131 -8.26 4.41 -7.89
C HIS A 131 -9.40 3.39 -7.96
N LEU A 132 -9.10 2.12 -7.71
CA LEU A 132 -10.05 1.02 -7.66
C LEU A 132 -10.29 0.65 -6.19
N ASN A 133 -11.56 0.58 -5.80
CA ASN A 133 -11.97 0.08 -4.49
C ASN A 133 -12.38 -1.39 -4.62
N HIS A 134 -11.66 -2.28 -3.93
CA HIS A 134 -11.90 -3.73 -3.93
C HIS A 134 -12.85 -4.19 -2.81
N GLY A 135 -13.40 -3.24 -2.05
CA GLY A 135 -14.34 -3.50 -0.95
C GLY A 135 -13.66 -3.61 0.41
N PRO A 136 -14.35 -4.22 1.40
CA PRO A 136 -13.83 -4.39 2.75
C PRO A 136 -12.49 -5.12 2.76
N GLY A 137 -11.52 -4.58 3.51
CA GLY A 137 -10.22 -5.20 3.72
C GLY A 137 -10.18 -6.10 4.97
N PRO A 138 -9.06 -6.80 5.19
CA PRO A 138 -8.83 -7.53 6.45
C PRO A 138 -8.58 -6.58 7.62
N SER A 139 -8.58 -7.11 8.85
CA SER A 139 -8.04 -6.40 10.01
C SER A 139 -6.62 -5.89 9.70
N PRO A 140 -6.19 -4.73 10.25
CA PRO A 140 -4.94 -4.07 9.90
C PRO A 140 -3.71 -4.77 10.52
N VAL A 141 -3.52 -6.02 10.13
CA VAL A 141 -2.39 -6.89 10.45
C VAL A 141 -1.65 -7.16 9.15
N ALA A 142 -0.34 -6.92 9.14
CA ALA A 142 0.50 -6.99 7.94
C ALA A 142 0.34 -8.32 7.18
N ASP A 143 0.32 -9.44 7.90
CA ASP A 143 0.24 -10.77 7.28
C ASP A 143 -1.15 -11.03 6.67
N LEU A 144 -2.21 -10.51 7.28
CA LEU A 144 -3.56 -10.60 6.72
C LEU A 144 -3.69 -9.74 5.45
N PHE A 145 -3.09 -8.55 5.46
CA PHE A 145 -3.03 -7.70 4.26
C PHE A 145 -2.27 -8.39 3.12
N VAL A 146 -1.09 -8.95 3.40
CA VAL A 146 -0.32 -9.72 2.40
C VAL A 146 -1.14 -10.88 1.85
N ALA A 147 -1.83 -11.65 2.70
CA ALA A 147 -2.68 -12.75 2.26
C ALA A 147 -3.81 -12.28 1.33
N SER A 148 -4.53 -11.21 1.69
CA SER A 148 -5.59 -10.63 0.86
C SER A 148 -5.07 -10.11 -0.49
N VAL A 149 -3.90 -9.48 -0.49
CA VAL A 149 -3.23 -8.99 -1.71
C VAL A 149 -2.86 -10.16 -2.62
N VAL A 150 -2.22 -11.20 -2.09
CA VAL A 150 -1.83 -12.40 -2.87
C VAL A 150 -3.06 -13.06 -3.49
N GLN A 151 -4.15 -13.20 -2.72
CA GLN A 151 -5.41 -13.73 -3.23
C GLN A 151 -6.01 -12.85 -4.35
N LEU A 152 -5.98 -11.53 -4.19
CA LEU A 152 -6.53 -10.58 -5.17
C LEU A 152 -5.76 -10.59 -6.49
N VAL A 153 -4.43 -10.76 -6.43
CA VAL A 153 -3.58 -10.75 -7.63
C VAL A 153 -3.38 -12.13 -8.26
N ALA A 154 -3.87 -13.19 -7.61
CA ALA A 154 -3.78 -14.55 -8.13
C ALA A 154 -4.42 -14.66 -9.53
N PRO A 155 -3.85 -15.44 -10.45
CA PRO A 155 -4.45 -15.67 -11.76
C PRO A 155 -5.86 -16.22 -11.58
N LYS A 156 -6.85 -15.59 -12.23
CA LYS A 156 -8.19 -16.19 -12.31
C LYS A 156 -8.06 -17.55 -12.99
N LYS A 157 -8.43 -18.64 -12.30
CA LYS A 157 -8.50 -19.97 -12.92
C LYS A 157 -9.41 -19.84 -14.14
N ARG A 158 -8.89 -20.04 -15.36
CA ARG A 158 -9.72 -20.09 -16.57
C ARG A 158 -10.71 -21.23 -16.37
N GLY A 159 -11.98 -20.90 -16.16
CA GLY A 159 -13.04 -21.88 -16.06
C GLY A 159 -13.05 -22.71 -17.32
N PHE A 160 -12.80 -24.01 -17.17
CA PHE A 160 -12.90 -25.00 -18.24
C PHE A 160 -14.39 -25.20 -18.52
N TRP A 161 -14.99 -24.32 -19.33
CA TRP A 161 -16.31 -24.61 -19.90
C TRP A 161 -16.11 -25.66 -20.99
N ARG A 162 -16.30 -26.94 -20.63
CA ARG A 162 -16.55 -28.00 -21.60
C ARG A 162 -17.97 -27.80 -22.14
N ARG A 163 -18.09 -27.60 -23.45
CA ARG A 163 -19.28 -27.99 -24.21
C ARG A 163 -19.01 -29.34 -24.84
#